data_AF-A0A958T295-F1
#
_entry.id   AF-A0A958T295-F1
#
_cell.length_a   1.000
_cell.length_b   1.000
_cell.length_c   1.000
_cell.angle_alpha   90.00
_cell.angle_beta   90.00
_cell.angle_gamma   90.00
#
_symmetry.space_group_name_H-M   'P 1'
#
loop_
_entity.id
_entity.type
_entity.pdbx_description
1 polymer ?
#
loop_
_entity_poly.entity_id
_entity_poly.type
_entity_poly.pdbx_seq_one_letter_code
_entity_poly.pdbx_strand_id
1 'polypeptide(L)'
;MKKTVPLLFMLLPFLGLPQNNLEEIIKPRLTFEAKKQTDSTKTIIDSLYLAKELFSKTDLETFVKAISKDNSMLRRYKSMVFRHNKKIYLKQWSVPIIIYFDEKIPAKVRKALETFLSQINTVQNFRITSTKHISKANYFIKTTTSNINGYTDDYKFESDEERLNNPLTGGTYHLINDKNYKLFCGTLIINPDNKDNNALLKQLKQLIFISLGQFYTDSFLEEESLLSNRYNNGNEISQNDLLLLELHYSLIYPQRINKATFESFVNYLKCKYE
;
A
#
# COMPACT_ATOMS: atom_id res chain seq x y z
N MET A 1 -12.68 -28.94 68.76
CA MET A 1 -12.44 -29.57 67.44
C MET A 1 -12.56 -28.50 66.36
N LYS A 2 -11.44 -27.99 65.84
CA LYS A 2 -11.41 -27.02 64.73
C LYS A 2 -11.11 -27.81 63.44
N LYS A 3 -12.03 -27.79 62.48
CA LYS A 3 -11.84 -28.40 61.16
C LYS A 3 -11.12 -27.41 60.24
N THR A 4 -9.88 -27.71 59.88
CA THR A 4 -9.14 -27.05 58.81
C THR A 4 -9.51 -27.69 57.47
N VAL A 5 -10.04 -26.90 56.54
CA VAL A 5 -10.27 -27.30 55.15
C VAL A 5 -9.02 -26.91 54.35
N PRO A 6 -8.36 -27.84 53.64
CA PRO A 6 -7.25 -27.48 52.77
C PRO A 6 -7.79 -26.96 51.44
N LEU A 7 -7.47 -25.72 51.12
CA LEU A 7 -7.78 -25.07 49.85
C LEU A 7 -6.75 -25.52 48.82
N LEU A 8 -7.12 -26.49 47.97
CA LEU A 8 -6.31 -27.01 46.88
C LEU A 8 -6.38 -26.04 45.69
N PHE A 9 -5.45 -25.07 45.62
CA PHE A 9 -5.29 -24.25 44.42
C PHE A 9 -4.62 -25.08 43.32
N MET A 10 -5.40 -25.53 42.34
CA MET A 10 -4.89 -26.13 41.11
C MET A 10 -4.11 -25.06 40.32
N LEU A 11 -2.80 -25.26 40.20
CA LEU A 11 -1.97 -24.62 39.19
C LEU A 11 -2.40 -25.18 37.82
N LEU A 12 -3.24 -24.45 37.11
CA LEU A 12 -3.48 -24.70 35.68
C LEU A 12 -2.21 -24.31 34.92
N PRO A 13 -1.48 -25.24 34.28
CA PRO A 13 -0.44 -24.86 33.35
C PRO A 13 -1.14 -24.14 32.19
N PHE A 14 -0.85 -22.85 32.02
CA PHE A 14 -1.12 -22.15 30.78
C PHE A 14 -0.37 -22.90 29.67
N LEU A 15 -1.09 -23.77 28.95
CA LEU A 15 -0.64 -24.31 27.69
C LEU A 15 -0.48 -23.12 26.76
N GLY A 16 0.77 -22.67 26.62
CA GLY A 16 1.15 -21.66 25.65
C GLY A 16 0.75 -22.18 24.27
N LEU A 17 -0.31 -21.59 23.71
CA LEU A 17 -0.63 -21.81 22.31
C LEU A 17 0.58 -21.30 21.51
N PRO A 18 1.22 -22.15 20.69
CA PRO A 18 2.32 -21.70 19.85
C PRO A 18 1.81 -20.55 18.98
N GLN A 19 2.60 -19.47 18.91
CA GLN A 19 2.39 -18.42 17.92
C GLN A 19 2.40 -19.10 16.55
N ASN A 20 1.24 -19.24 15.91
CA ASN A 20 1.13 -19.82 14.58
C ASN A 20 2.18 -19.13 13.68
N ASN A 21 3.13 -19.91 13.18
CA ASN A 21 4.21 -19.39 12.36
C ASN A 21 3.54 -18.72 11.14
N LEU A 22 3.86 -17.45 10.90
CA LEU A 22 3.27 -16.64 9.82
C LEU A 22 3.34 -17.37 8.46
N GLU A 23 4.37 -18.19 8.28
CA GLU A 23 4.54 -19.07 7.13
C GLU A 23 3.38 -20.06 6.93
N GLU A 24 2.79 -20.61 8.00
CA GLU A 24 1.66 -21.53 7.91
C GLU A 24 0.35 -20.83 7.51
N ILE A 25 0.18 -19.56 7.91
CA ILE A 25 -0.98 -18.74 7.51
C ILE A 25 -0.86 -18.32 6.04
N ILE A 26 0.36 -18.12 5.55
CA ILE A 26 0.64 -17.68 4.17
C ILE A 26 0.73 -18.88 3.19
N LYS A 27 1.13 -20.07 3.65
CA LYS A 27 1.33 -21.29 2.83
C LYS A 27 0.18 -21.64 1.90
N PRO A 28 -1.10 -21.66 2.34
CA PRO A 28 -2.23 -22.00 1.48
C PRO A 28 -2.43 -21.01 0.33
N ARG A 29 -1.91 -19.78 0.46
CA ARG A 29 -2.01 -18.73 -0.56
C ARG A 29 -0.84 -18.75 -1.53
N LEU A 30 0.36 -19.14 -1.09
CA LEU A 30 1.47 -19.47 -2.01
C LEU A 30 1.11 -20.63 -2.95
N THR A 31 0.31 -21.59 -2.49
CA THR A 31 -0.18 -22.71 -3.33
C THR A 31 -1.15 -22.28 -4.43
N PHE A 32 -1.79 -21.10 -4.35
CA PHE A 32 -2.55 -20.56 -5.48
C PHE A 32 -1.66 -20.06 -6.63
N GLU A 33 -0.40 -19.69 -6.36
CA GLU A 33 0.53 -19.18 -7.37
C GLU A 33 1.28 -20.28 -8.15
N ALA A 34 1.26 -21.52 -7.67
CA ALA A 34 1.98 -22.63 -8.28
C ALA A 34 1.17 -23.39 -9.36
N LYS A 35 0.05 -22.85 -9.87
CA LYS A 35 -0.44 -23.30 -11.18
C LYS A 35 0.48 -22.71 -12.25
N LYS A 36 1.52 -23.49 -12.59
CA LYS A 36 2.40 -23.31 -13.75
C LYS A 36 1.58 -22.84 -14.95
N GLN A 37 1.61 -21.55 -15.22
CA GLN A 37 1.30 -21.05 -16.55
C GLN A 37 2.49 -21.50 -17.39
N THR A 38 2.30 -22.61 -18.10
CA THR A 38 3.26 -23.19 -19.03
C THR A 38 3.70 -22.13 -20.02
N ASP A 39 5.01 -21.89 -19.99
CA ASP A 39 5.87 -21.43 -21.07
C ASP A 39 5.14 -20.86 -22.30
N SER A 40 4.80 -19.57 -22.26
CA SER A 40 4.53 -18.80 -23.46
C SER A 40 5.70 -17.85 -23.64
N THR A 41 6.52 -18.16 -24.65
CA THR A 41 7.41 -17.29 -25.41
C THR A 41 7.53 -15.85 -24.90
N LYS A 42 8.76 -15.45 -24.62
CA LYS A 42 9.22 -14.10 -24.26
C LYS A 42 8.98 -13.11 -25.42
N THR A 43 7.73 -12.90 -25.80
CA THR A 43 7.33 -11.85 -26.73
C THR A 43 7.54 -10.55 -25.98
N ILE A 44 8.41 -9.68 -26.50
CA ILE A 44 8.46 -8.29 -26.07
C ILE A 44 7.08 -7.74 -26.44
N ILE A 45 6.19 -7.66 -25.44
CA ILE A 45 4.84 -7.17 -25.66
C ILE A 45 4.96 -5.68 -25.97
N ASP A 46 4.80 -5.33 -27.23
CA ASP A 46 4.75 -3.95 -27.71
C ASP A 46 3.60 -3.21 -26.99
N SER A 47 3.84 -1.95 -26.64
CA SER A 47 2.82 -0.95 -26.27
C SER A 47 1.55 -1.02 -27.13
N LEU A 48 1.68 -1.36 -28.42
CA LEU A 48 0.57 -1.58 -29.35
C LEU A 48 -0.31 -2.80 -29.00
N TYR A 49 0.27 -3.88 -28.48
CA TYR A 49 -0.48 -5.06 -28.03
C TYR A 49 -1.26 -4.76 -26.73
N LEU A 50 -0.63 -4.04 -25.79
CA LEU A 50 -1.31 -3.55 -24.57
C LEU A 50 -2.60 -2.79 -24.89
N ALA A 51 -2.57 -1.94 -25.91
CA ALA A 51 -3.67 -1.04 -26.24
C ALA A 51 -4.80 -1.66 -27.09
N LYS A 52 -4.59 -2.81 -27.74
CA LYS A 52 -5.57 -3.38 -28.66
C LYS A 52 -6.29 -4.61 -28.10
N GLU A 53 -5.61 -5.43 -27.32
CA GLU A 53 -6.12 -6.76 -26.94
C GLU A 53 -6.52 -6.86 -25.46
N LEU A 54 -6.08 -5.92 -24.60
CA LEU A 54 -6.17 -6.10 -23.15
C LEU A 54 -7.14 -5.16 -22.42
N PHE A 55 -7.49 -4.02 -23.04
CA PHE A 55 -8.36 -3.02 -22.42
C PHE A 55 -9.55 -2.71 -23.31
N SER A 56 -10.71 -2.47 -22.70
CA SER A 56 -11.87 -2.04 -23.46
C SER A 56 -11.64 -0.64 -24.02
N LYS A 57 -12.32 -0.31 -25.12
CA LYS A 57 -12.28 1.05 -25.69
C LYS A 57 -12.67 2.10 -24.65
N THR A 58 -13.68 1.82 -23.83
CA THR A 58 -14.16 2.72 -22.77
C THR A 58 -13.12 2.95 -21.68
N ASP A 59 -12.38 1.93 -21.26
CA ASP A 59 -11.31 2.08 -20.28
C ASP A 59 -10.17 2.96 -20.83
N LEU A 60 -9.81 2.76 -22.10
CA LEU A 60 -8.79 3.55 -22.79
C LEU A 60 -9.21 5.01 -22.94
N GLU A 61 -10.45 5.28 -23.34
CA GLU A 61 -10.99 6.63 -23.44
C GLU A 61 -11.05 7.34 -22.07
N THR A 62 -11.44 6.60 -21.03
CA THR A 62 -11.45 7.10 -19.65
C THR A 62 -10.03 7.47 -19.19
N PHE A 63 -9.05 6.60 -19.46
CA PHE A 63 -7.66 6.86 -19.18
C PHE A 63 -7.13 8.08 -19.94
N VAL A 64 -7.37 8.16 -21.25
CA VAL A 64 -6.96 9.30 -22.09
C VAL A 64 -7.54 10.60 -21.55
N LYS A 65 -8.85 10.62 -21.24
CA LYS A 65 -9.50 11.79 -20.66
C LYS A 65 -8.83 12.23 -19.35
N ALA A 66 -8.44 11.29 -18.49
CA ALA A 66 -7.75 11.59 -17.24
C ALA A 66 -6.36 12.21 -17.47
N ILE A 67 -5.58 11.69 -18.43
CA ILE A 67 -4.22 12.19 -18.71
C ILE A 67 -4.19 13.46 -19.57
N SER A 68 -5.23 13.73 -20.39
CA SER A 68 -5.28 14.90 -21.27
C SER A 68 -5.87 16.13 -20.58
N LYS A 69 -6.61 15.96 -19.48
CA LYS A 69 -7.16 17.08 -18.69
C LYS A 69 -6.08 17.95 -18.05
N ASP A 70 -4.96 17.34 -17.64
CA ASP A 70 -3.89 18.05 -16.95
C ASP A 70 -2.52 17.38 -17.19
N ASN A 71 -1.72 17.96 -18.08
CA ASN A 71 -0.34 17.52 -18.33
C ASN A 71 0.56 17.63 -17.08
N SER A 72 0.24 18.55 -16.16
CA SER A 72 0.97 18.69 -14.90
C SER A 72 0.75 17.48 -13.99
N MET A 73 -0.48 16.94 -13.99
CA MET A 73 -0.82 15.74 -13.23
C MET A 73 -0.11 14.51 -13.80
N LEU A 74 -0.09 14.29 -15.12
CA LEU A 74 0.67 13.19 -15.70
C LEU A 74 2.17 13.28 -15.36
N ARG A 75 2.74 14.49 -15.38
CA ARG A 75 4.13 14.70 -14.96
C ARG A 75 4.35 14.32 -13.48
N ARG A 76 3.44 14.76 -12.60
CA ARG A 76 3.46 14.42 -11.16
C ARG A 76 3.31 12.92 -10.94
N TYR A 77 2.38 12.26 -11.63
CA TYR A 77 2.22 10.80 -11.57
C TYR A 77 3.54 10.08 -11.89
N LYS A 78 4.22 10.51 -12.95
CA LYS A 78 5.49 9.89 -13.34
C LYS A 78 6.59 10.10 -12.30
N SER A 79 6.64 11.24 -11.61
CA SER A 79 7.61 11.42 -10.52
C SER A 79 7.26 10.56 -9.30
N MET A 80 5.99 10.50 -8.92
CA MET A 80 5.53 9.73 -7.76
C MET A 80 5.62 8.21 -7.94
N VAL A 81 5.51 7.69 -9.17
CA VAL A 81 5.57 6.23 -9.44
C VAL A 81 6.97 5.77 -9.87
N PHE A 82 7.69 6.58 -10.66
CA PHE A 82 8.94 6.16 -11.28
C PHE A 82 10.19 6.91 -10.80
N ARG A 83 10.10 7.90 -9.91
CA ARG A 83 11.25 8.69 -9.37
C ARG A 83 12.28 9.09 -10.43
N HIS A 84 11.81 9.49 -11.62
CA HIS A 84 12.61 9.76 -12.81
C HIS A 84 13.45 8.60 -13.38
N ASN A 85 13.48 7.42 -12.75
CA ASN A 85 14.29 6.28 -13.11
C ASN A 85 13.55 5.33 -14.07
N LYS A 86 14.16 5.05 -15.23
CA LYS A 86 13.59 4.17 -16.26
C LYS A 86 13.48 2.70 -15.86
N LYS A 87 14.23 2.26 -14.85
CA LYS A 87 14.28 0.86 -14.38
C LYS A 87 13.22 0.54 -13.33
N ILE A 88 12.49 1.53 -12.83
CA ILE A 88 11.43 1.30 -11.86
C ILE A 88 10.21 0.73 -12.58
N TYR A 89 9.70 -0.37 -12.05
CA TYR A 89 8.47 -0.99 -12.49
C TYR A 89 7.31 -0.48 -11.64
N LEU A 90 6.21 -0.19 -12.31
CA LEU A 90 4.93 0.13 -11.73
C LEU A 90 4.42 -1.09 -10.95
N LYS A 91 3.95 -0.86 -9.72
CA LYS A 91 3.35 -1.90 -8.87
C LYS A 91 1.91 -1.54 -8.57
N GLN A 92 1.00 -2.48 -8.78
CA GLN A 92 -0.43 -2.30 -8.55
C GLN A 92 -0.96 -3.44 -7.72
N TRP A 93 -1.87 -3.16 -6.80
CA TRP A 93 -2.72 -4.19 -6.22
C TRP A 93 -3.62 -4.80 -7.28
N SER A 94 -3.60 -6.13 -7.37
CA SER A 94 -4.41 -6.92 -8.33
C SER A 94 -5.61 -7.60 -7.67
N VAL A 95 -5.72 -7.47 -6.35
CA VAL A 95 -6.78 -8.04 -5.52
C VAL A 95 -7.27 -6.96 -4.56
N PRO A 96 -8.54 -7.03 -4.12
CA PRO A 96 -9.02 -6.16 -3.06
C PRO A 96 -8.13 -6.24 -1.81
N ILE A 97 -7.87 -5.10 -1.19
CA ILE A 97 -7.11 -5.02 0.05
C ILE A 97 -8.07 -5.25 1.22
N ILE A 98 -7.75 -6.23 2.05
CA ILE A 98 -8.45 -6.55 3.29
C ILE A 98 -7.45 -6.40 4.42
N ILE A 99 -7.61 -5.33 5.20
CA ILE A 99 -6.71 -4.95 6.28
C ILE A 99 -7.09 -5.70 7.56
N TYR A 100 -6.10 -6.31 8.21
CA TYR A 100 -6.17 -6.68 9.62
C TYR A 100 -5.29 -5.74 10.45
N PHE A 101 -5.86 -5.22 11.53
CA PHE A 101 -5.14 -4.37 12.49
C PHE A 101 -4.74 -5.19 13.71
N ASP A 102 -3.49 -5.04 14.13
CA ASP A 102 -3.04 -5.48 15.45
C ASP A 102 -3.92 -4.87 16.56
N GLU A 103 -4.24 -5.68 17.56
CA GLU A 103 -5.09 -5.30 18.67
C GLU A 103 -4.52 -4.15 19.49
N LYS A 104 -3.19 -4.03 19.52
CA LYS A 104 -2.45 -2.94 20.20
C LYS A 104 -2.67 -1.57 19.58
N ILE A 105 -3.16 -1.48 18.34
CA ILE A 105 -3.53 -0.20 17.73
C ILE A 105 -4.82 0.31 18.40
N PRO A 106 -4.85 1.53 18.98
CA PRO A 106 -6.02 2.04 19.66
C PRO A 106 -7.28 2.01 18.78
N ALA A 107 -8.41 1.57 19.34
CA ALA A 107 -9.67 1.44 18.59
C ALA A 107 -10.13 2.75 17.94
N LYS A 108 -9.86 3.90 18.58
CA LYS A 108 -10.12 5.23 18.03
C LYS A 108 -9.32 5.50 16.76
N VAL A 109 -8.05 5.12 16.73
CA VAL A 109 -7.16 5.26 15.55
C VAL A 109 -7.63 4.33 14.43
N ARG A 110 -7.95 3.06 14.75
CA ARG A 110 -8.48 2.11 13.75
C ARG A 110 -9.74 2.64 13.08
N LYS A 111 -10.73 3.07 13.86
CA LYS A 111 -11.99 3.60 13.33
C LYS A 111 -11.78 4.85 12.48
N ALA A 112 -10.96 5.79 12.93
CA ALA A 112 -10.65 7.01 12.17
C ALA A 112 -9.96 6.67 10.83
N LEU A 113 -9.04 5.72 10.84
CA LEU A 113 -8.35 5.28 9.65
C LEU A 113 -9.28 4.52 8.69
N GLU A 114 -10.16 3.64 9.18
CA GLU A 114 -11.18 2.96 8.37
C GLU A 114 -12.10 3.96 7.67
N THR A 115 -12.57 4.97 8.40
CA THR A 115 -13.35 6.07 7.82
C THR A 115 -12.56 6.81 6.76
N PHE A 116 -11.31 7.17 7.03
CA PHE A 116 -10.43 7.82 6.06
C PHE A 116 -10.24 7.00 4.77
N LEU A 117 -9.88 5.72 4.90
CA LEU A 117 -9.61 4.83 3.76
C LEU A 117 -10.86 4.51 2.94
N SER A 118 -12.05 4.60 3.53
CA SER A 118 -13.30 4.40 2.80
C SER A 118 -13.48 5.38 1.64
N GLN A 119 -12.87 6.58 1.72
CA GLN A 119 -12.87 7.57 0.65
C GLN A 119 -12.21 7.07 -0.63
N ILE A 120 -11.28 6.11 -0.55
CA ILE A 120 -10.57 5.53 -1.70
C ILE A 120 -11.46 4.57 -2.48
N ASN A 121 -12.54 4.05 -1.88
CA ASN A 121 -13.43 3.09 -2.55
C ASN A 121 -14.25 3.70 -3.70
N THR A 122 -14.12 5.01 -3.95
CA THR A 122 -14.62 5.67 -5.16
C THR A 122 -13.78 5.36 -6.40
N VAL A 123 -12.50 4.98 -6.22
CA VAL A 123 -11.57 4.69 -7.31
C VAL A 123 -11.97 3.39 -8.03
N GLN A 124 -12.04 3.42 -9.36
CA GLN A 124 -12.34 2.24 -10.18
C GLN A 124 -11.23 1.19 -10.05
N ASN A 125 -11.59 -0.10 -10.13
CA ASN A 125 -10.68 -1.24 -10.04
C ASN A 125 -9.88 -1.35 -8.73
N PHE A 126 -10.27 -0.59 -7.71
CA PHE A 126 -9.58 -0.59 -6.43
C PHE A 126 -10.58 -0.65 -5.27
N ARG A 127 -10.32 -1.52 -4.30
CA ARG A 127 -11.17 -1.68 -3.11
C ARG A 127 -10.33 -1.96 -1.89
N ILE A 128 -10.65 -1.27 -0.79
CA ILE A 128 -10.01 -1.42 0.51
C ILE A 128 -11.08 -1.57 1.59
N THR A 129 -10.91 -2.61 2.41
CA THR A 129 -11.81 -2.93 3.52
C THR A 129 -10.99 -3.40 4.72
N SER A 130 -11.61 -3.51 5.89
CA SER A 130 -10.99 -4.07 7.08
C SER A 130 -11.71 -5.33 7.56
N THR A 131 -11.01 -6.14 8.34
CA THR A 131 -11.56 -7.34 8.97
C THR A 131 -10.98 -7.55 10.37
N LYS A 132 -11.79 -8.15 11.24
CA LYS A 132 -11.33 -8.63 12.56
C LYS A 132 -10.67 -10.01 12.48
N HIS A 133 -10.81 -10.72 11.36
CA HIS A 133 -10.29 -12.07 11.21
C HIS A 133 -8.99 -12.08 10.41
N ILE A 134 -7.87 -12.33 11.09
CA ILE A 134 -6.53 -12.36 10.46
C ILE A 134 -6.46 -13.30 9.24
N SER A 135 -7.20 -14.42 9.27
CA SER A 135 -7.25 -15.40 8.17
C SER A 135 -7.94 -14.89 6.90
N LYS A 136 -8.70 -13.80 6.98
CA LYS A 136 -9.36 -13.16 5.83
C LYS A 136 -8.57 -11.98 5.26
N ALA A 137 -7.60 -11.45 5.99
CA ALA A 137 -6.81 -10.31 5.55
C ALA A 137 -5.68 -10.70 4.59
N ASN A 138 -5.32 -9.81 3.68
CA ASN A 138 -4.11 -9.88 2.86
C ASN A 138 -3.17 -8.68 3.12
N TYR A 139 -3.58 -7.73 3.95
CA TYR A 139 -2.76 -6.62 4.40
C TYR A 139 -2.75 -6.57 5.91
N PHE A 140 -1.57 -6.61 6.53
CA PHE A 140 -1.44 -6.68 7.98
C PHE A 140 -0.80 -5.40 8.51
N ILE A 141 -1.42 -4.76 9.49
CA ILE A 141 -0.83 -3.63 10.21
C ILE A 141 -0.42 -4.14 11.59
N LYS A 142 0.89 -4.32 11.79
CA LYS A 142 1.49 -4.90 12.98
C LYS A 142 2.18 -3.84 13.81
N THR A 143 2.13 -3.99 15.13
CA THR A 143 2.90 -3.15 16.04
C THR A 143 4.22 -3.80 16.43
N THR A 144 5.21 -2.99 16.77
CA THR A 144 6.47 -3.44 17.37
C THR A 144 6.93 -2.43 18.42
N THR A 145 7.77 -2.85 19.36
CA THR A 145 8.47 -1.97 20.30
C THR A 145 9.87 -1.60 19.81
N SER A 146 10.36 -2.24 18.74
CA SER A 146 11.66 -1.93 18.14
C SER A 146 11.64 -0.56 17.46
N ASN A 147 12.76 0.16 17.53
CA ASN A 147 12.95 1.34 16.70
C ASN A 147 13.01 0.91 15.24
N ILE A 148 12.21 1.58 14.40
CA ILE A 148 12.21 1.37 12.95
C ILE A 148 12.79 2.63 12.32
N ASN A 149 13.81 2.47 11.49
CA ASN A 149 14.27 3.50 10.58
C ASN A 149 14.22 2.95 9.16
N GLY A 150 13.39 3.54 8.30
CA GLY A 150 13.34 3.15 6.88
C GLY A 150 14.51 3.66 6.06
N TYR A 151 15.43 4.40 6.68
CA TYR A 151 16.64 4.94 6.06
C TYR A 151 17.88 4.17 6.50
N THR A 152 18.95 4.30 5.70
CA THR A 152 20.28 3.83 6.06
C THR A 152 20.85 4.66 7.22
N ASP A 153 21.79 4.09 7.97
CA ASP A 153 22.38 4.73 9.16
C ASP A 153 23.13 6.04 8.85
N ASP A 154 23.52 6.24 7.59
CA ASP A 154 24.19 7.45 7.09
C ASP A 154 23.23 8.56 6.62
N TYR A 155 21.92 8.29 6.55
CA TYR A 155 20.94 9.30 6.18
C TYR A 155 20.81 10.35 7.28
N LYS A 156 20.94 11.63 6.90
CA LYS A 156 20.81 12.76 7.81
C LYS A 156 19.56 13.55 7.46
N PHE A 157 18.65 13.64 8.42
CA PHE A 157 17.56 14.60 8.38
C PHE A 157 18.11 16.01 8.63
N GLU A 158 17.49 17.02 8.02
CA GLU A 158 17.84 18.42 8.23
C GLU A 158 17.48 18.89 9.65
N SER A 159 16.47 18.26 10.26
CA SER A 159 16.05 18.52 11.64
C SER A 159 15.41 17.30 12.31
N ASP A 160 15.33 17.32 13.65
CA ASP A 160 14.55 16.33 14.40
C ASP A 160 13.05 16.41 14.08
N GLU A 161 12.54 17.60 13.79
CA GLU A 161 11.15 17.78 13.37
C GLU A 161 10.87 17.06 12.05
N GLU A 162 11.74 17.23 11.05
CA GLU A 162 11.64 16.50 9.78
C GLU A 162 11.71 14.99 10.03
N ARG A 163 12.66 14.54 10.84
CA ARG A 163 12.81 13.13 11.21
C ARG A 163 11.54 12.56 11.82
N LEU A 164 10.95 13.24 12.80
CA LEU A 164 9.75 12.77 13.51
C LEU A 164 8.48 12.84 12.65
N ASN A 165 8.41 13.76 11.70
CA ASN A 165 7.29 13.88 10.78
C ASN A 165 7.38 12.93 9.58
N ASN A 166 8.55 12.34 9.32
CA ASN A 166 8.74 11.44 8.19
C ASN A 166 7.97 10.12 8.38
N PRO A 167 7.18 9.67 7.39
CA PRO A 167 6.37 8.46 7.53
C PRO A 167 7.21 7.18 7.73
N LEU A 168 8.47 7.15 7.29
CA LEU A 168 9.38 6.02 7.42
C LEU A 168 10.21 6.04 8.72
N THR A 169 10.02 7.05 9.58
CA THR A 169 10.61 7.07 10.93
C THR A 169 9.63 6.44 11.92
N GLY A 170 10.00 5.28 12.48
CA GLY A 170 9.14 4.52 13.39
C GLY A 170 8.04 3.73 12.68
N GLY A 171 8.14 3.56 11.37
CA GLY A 171 7.23 2.75 10.56
C GLY A 171 7.89 2.29 9.26
N THR A 172 7.47 1.13 8.75
CA THR A 172 7.91 0.59 7.47
C THR A 172 6.83 -0.32 6.89
N TYR A 173 7.01 -0.74 5.64
CA TYR A 173 6.12 -1.71 5.02
C TYR A 173 6.87 -2.64 4.07
N HIS A 174 6.32 -3.84 3.92
CA HIS A 174 6.81 -4.88 3.02
C HIS A 174 5.67 -5.33 2.13
N LEU A 175 5.89 -5.36 0.82
CA LEU A 175 4.91 -5.78 -0.17
C LEU A 175 5.39 -7.03 -0.90
N ILE A 176 4.50 -8.00 -1.03
CA ILE A 176 4.72 -9.21 -1.80
C ILE A 176 4.04 -9.04 -3.16
N ASN A 177 4.75 -9.40 -4.22
CA ASN A 177 4.27 -9.30 -5.58
C ASN A 177 4.58 -10.54 -6.40
N ASP A 178 3.79 -10.75 -7.44
CA ASP A 178 3.96 -11.83 -8.39
C ASP A 178 5.09 -11.54 -9.40
N LYS A 179 5.29 -12.46 -10.36
CA LYS A 179 6.24 -12.28 -11.45
C LYS A 179 5.95 -11.06 -12.35
N ASN A 180 4.79 -10.43 -12.26
CA ASN A 180 4.40 -9.26 -13.04
C ASN A 180 4.38 -7.96 -12.22
N TYR A 181 4.95 -7.98 -11.00
CA TYR A 181 4.92 -6.87 -10.05
C TYR A 181 3.52 -6.49 -9.57
N LYS A 182 2.57 -7.43 -9.61
CA LYS A 182 1.25 -7.27 -9.00
C LYS A 182 1.28 -7.58 -7.53
N LEU A 183 0.86 -6.60 -6.74
CA LEU A 183 0.76 -6.70 -5.30
C LEU A 183 -0.45 -7.55 -4.95
N PHE A 184 -0.27 -8.46 -4.00
CA PHE A 184 -1.35 -9.30 -3.47
C PHE A 184 -1.30 -9.50 -1.96
N CYS A 185 -0.19 -9.14 -1.32
CA CYS A 185 -0.04 -9.19 0.13
C CYS A 185 0.90 -8.08 0.62
N GLY A 186 0.64 -7.57 1.83
CA GLY A 186 1.41 -6.50 2.43
C GLY A 186 1.46 -6.60 3.95
N THR A 187 2.56 -6.15 4.54
CA THR A 187 2.68 -5.95 5.99
C THR A 187 3.24 -4.57 6.26
N LEU A 188 2.49 -3.74 6.97
CA LEU A 188 2.95 -2.50 7.57
C LEU A 188 3.36 -2.80 9.01
N ILE A 189 4.56 -2.40 9.39
CA ILE A 189 5.06 -2.51 10.77
C ILE A 189 5.23 -1.10 11.31
N ILE A 190 4.66 -0.82 12.47
CA ILE A 190 4.73 0.51 13.10
C ILE A 190 5.09 0.39 14.57
N ASN A 191 5.92 1.31 15.06
CA ASN A 191 6.14 1.48 16.48
C ASN A 191 5.20 2.59 17.00
N PRO A 192 4.15 2.24 17.78
CA PRO A 192 3.24 3.21 18.37
C PRO A 192 3.81 3.87 19.64
N ASP A 193 4.92 3.37 20.19
CA ASP A 193 5.49 3.88 21.43
C ASP A 193 5.89 5.36 21.24
N ASN A 194 5.62 6.16 22.28
CA ASN A 194 5.85 7.61 22.30
C ASN A 194 5.06 8.44 21.27
N LYS A 195 4.04 7.87 20.60
CA LYS A 195 3.13 8.60 19.72
C LYS A 195 1.76 8.75 20.38
N ASP A 196 1.21 9.95 20.32
CA ASP A 196 -0.20 10.12 20.59
C ASP A 196 -1.06 9.55 19.43
N ASN A 197 -2.38 9.48 19.65
CA ASN A 197 -3.31 8.97 18.65
C ASN A 197 -3.29 9.78 17.33
N ASN A 198 -2.98 11.07 17.38
CA ASN A 198 -2.98 11.94 16.21
C ASN A 198 -1.74 11.68 15.35
N ALA A 199 -0.56 11.63 15.95
CA ALA A 199 0.70 11.31 15.29
C ALA A 199 0.68 9.88 14.70
N LEU A 200 0.16 8.91 15.46
CA LEU A 200 0.01 7.53 14.97
C LEU A 200 -0.94 7.45 13.76
N LEU A 201 -2.08 8.14 13.82
CA LEU A 201 -3.03 8.19 12.71
C LEU A 201 -2.41 8.85 11.46
N LYS A 202 -1.72 9.98 11.63
CA LYS A 202 -1.01 10.68 10.54
C LYS A 202 -0.07 9.73 9.80
N GLN A 203 0.80 9.05 10.55
CA GLN A 203 1.77 8.14 9.97
C GLN A 203 1.13 6.94 9.27
N LEU A 204 0.10 6.34 9.87
CA LEU A 204 -0.61 5.22 9.26
C LEU A 204 -1.28 5.62 7.93
N LYS A 205 -1.92 6.79 7.87
CA LYS A 205 -2.53 7.30 6.61
C LYS A 205 -1.49 7.38 5.50
N GLN A 206 -0.33 8.00 5.78
CA GLN A 206 0.74 8.16 4.80
C GLN A 206 1.32 6.81 4.38
N LEU A 207 1.72 5.97 5.33
CA LEU A 207 2.34 4.66 5.03
C LEU A 207 1.42 3.75 4.22
N ILE A 208 0.12 3.71 4.56
CA ILE A 208 -0.85 2.93 3.78
C ILE A 208 -0.94 3.49 2.37
N PHE A 209 -1.13 4.80 2.21
CA PHE A 209 -1.25 5.44 0.90
C PHE A 209 -0.01 5.21 0.02
N ILE A 210 1.18 5.42 0.58
CA ILE A 210 2.46 5.10 -0.07
C ILE A 210 2.49 3.64 -0.54
N SER A 211 2.07 2.70 0.31
CA SER A 211 2.08 1.27 -0.02
C SER A 211 1.05 0.86 -1.08
N LEU A 212 0.10 1.73 -1.44
CA LEU A 212 -0.90 1.43 -2.48
C LEU A 212 -0.27 1.40 -3.88
N GLY A 213 0.73 2.22 -4.18
CA GLY A 213 1.41 2.20 -5.49
C GLY A 213 2.94 2.11 -5.38
N GLN A 214 3.45 1.92 -4.16
CA GLN A 214 4.85 2.21 -3.82
C GLN A 214 5.24 3.64 -4.22
N PHE A 215 4.38 4.60 -3.89
CA PHE A 215 4.57 6.00 -4.26
C PHE A 215 5.73 6.62 -3.49
N TYR A 216 6.41 7.57 -4.13
CA TYR A 216 7.46 8.37 -3.49
C TYR A 216 6.87 9.60 -2.81
N THR A 217 7.44 9.99 -1.68
CA THR A 217 7.14 11.26 -1.03
C THR A 217 7.99 12.38 -1.60
N ASP A 218 7.52 13.62 -1.44
CA ASP A 218 8.19 14.82 -1.95
C ASP A 218 7.91 16.01 -1.02
N SER A 219 8.94 16.78 -0.68
CA SER A 219 8.85 17.97 0.18
C SER A 219 8.15 19.16 -0.49
N PHE A 220 8.10 19.16 -1.83
CA PHE A 220 7.46 20.21 -2.64
C PHE A 220 5.95 20.02 -2.81
N LEU A 221 5.37 18.95 -2.24
CA LEU A 221 3.92 18.75 -2.25
C LEU A 221 3.24 19.54 -1.13
N GLU A 222 2.02 19.97 -1.42
CA GLU A 222 1.14 20.64 -0.45
C GLU A 222 0.92 19.79 0.81
N GLU A 223 0.71 20.44 1.94
CA GLU A 223 0.61 19.78 3.26
C GLU A 223 -0.63 18.91 3.40
N GLU A 224 -1.63 19.05 2.53
CA GLU A 224 -2.79 18.16 2.47
C GLU A 224 -2.47 16.83 1.77
N SER A 225 -1.37 16.74 1.02
CA SER A 225 -1.01 15.52 0.31
C SER A 225 -0.44 14.47 1.25
N LEU A 226 -0.92 13.24 1.13
CA LEU A 226 -0.39 12.07 1.86
C LEU A 226 1.06 11.74 1.47
N LEU A 227 1.50 12.20 0.31
CA LEU A 227 2.88 12.07 -0.18
C LEU A 227 3.76 13.26 0.21
N SER A 228 3.23 14.27 0.90
CA SER A 228 4.04 15.37 1.42
C SER A 228 4.82 14.95 2.67
N ASN A 229 6.09 15.32 2.74
CA ASN A 229 6.87 15.19 3.97
C ASN A 229 6.33 16.08 5.11
N ARG A 230 5.48 17.06 4.78
CA ARG A 230 4.84 18.00 5.71
C ARG A 230 3.35 17.75 5.90
N TYR A 231 2.88 16.52 5.66
CA TYR A 231 1.46 16.20 5.72
C TYR A 231 0.81 16.66 7.05
N ASN A 232 -0.30 17.38 6.97
CA ASN A 232 -0.95 18.02 8.12
C ASN A 232 -1.98 17.14 8.85
N ASN A 233 -2.12 15.86 8.46
CA ASN A 233 -3.11 14.93 9.02
C ASN A 233 -4.58 15.28 8.77
N GLY A 234 -4.90 15.93 7.63
CA GLY A 234 -6.27 16.21 7.22
C GLY A 234 -7.22 15.01 7.26
N ASN A 235 -8.52 15.28 7.48
CA ASN A 235 -9.56 14.25 7.56
C ASN A 235 -9.99 13.69 6.19
N GLU A 236 -9.64 14.39 5.12
CA GLU A 236 -9.98 14.04 3.75
C GLU A 236 -8.71 13.75 2.95
N ILE A 237 -8.83 12.85 1.98
CA ILE A 237 -7.77 12.63 0.99
C ILE A 237 -7.80 13.80 0.02
N SER A 238 -6.64 14.43 -0.20
CA SER A 238 -6.57 15.57 -1.13
C SER A 238 -7.04 15.15 -2.53
N GLN A 239 -7.65 16.08 -3.27
CA GLN A 239 -8.10 15.79 -4.64
C GLN A 239 -6.95 15.34 -5.54
N ASN A 240 -5.73 15.85 -5.32
CA ASN A 240 -4.54 15.45 -6.05
C ASN A 240 -4.14 14.00 -5.78
N ASP A 241 -4.24 13.55 -4.52
CA ASP A 241 -3.96 12.17 -4.14
C ASP A 241 -5.02 11.21 -4.70
N LEU A 242 -6.30 11.61 -4.70
CA LEU A 242 -7.37 10.83 -5.35
C LEU A 242 -7.13 10.72 -6.86
N LEU A 243 -6.84 11.82 -7.56
CA LEU A 243 -6.51 11.81 -8.99
C LEU A 243 -5.28 10.94 -9.30
N LEU A 244 -4.28 10.96 -8.42
CA LEU A 244 -3.11 10.08 -8.53
C LEU A 244 -3.52 8.61 -8.48
N LEU A 245 -4.35 8.22 -7.51
CA LEU A 245 -4.86 6.85 -7.38
C LEU A 245 -5.77 6.46 -8.55
N GLU A 246 -6.67 7.34 -8.97
CA GLU A 246 -7.54 7.14 -10.13
C GLU A 246 -6.72 6.87 -11.39
N LEU A 247 -5.70 7.69 -11.64
CA LEU A 247 -4.80 7.46 -12.77
C LEU A 247 -4.03 6.15 -12.60
N HIS A 248 -3.55 5.85 -11.39
CA HIS A 248 -2.81 4.63 -11.11
C HIS A 248 -3.62 3.36 -11.31
N TYR A 249 -4.91 3.37 -10.97
CA TYR A 249 -5.79 2.19 -10.97
C TYR A 249 -6.81 2.16 -12.12
N SER A 250 -6.87 3.21 -12.93
CA SER A 250 -7.67 3.27 -14.17
C SER A 250 -7.49 2.05 -15.06
N LEU A 251 -6.25 1.55 -15.20
CA LEU A 251 -5.90 0.36 -15.96
C LEU A 251 -5.04 -0.58 -15.12
N ILE A 252 -5.46 -1.83 -14.96
CA ILE A 252 -4.68 -2.87 -14.30
C ILE A 252 -3.89 -3.65 -15.36
N TYR A 253 -2.60 -3.34 -15.50
CA TYR A 253 -1.78 -3.90 -16.58
C TYR A 253 -1.48 -5.39 -16.36
N PRO A 254 -1.79 -6.33 -17.26
CA PRO A 254 -1.54 -7.77 -17.00
C PRO A 254 -0.05 -8.15 -17.00
N GLN A 255 0.85 -7.21 -17.29
CA GLN A 255 2.29 -7.41 -17.43
C GLN A 255 3.09 -6.35 -16.66
N ARG A 256 4.41 -6.57 -16.59
CA ARG A 256 5.35 -5.58 -16.04
C ARG A 256 5.36 -4.32 -16.89
N ILE A 257 5.17 -3.16 -16.26
CA ILE A 257 5.27 -1.86 -16.91
C ILE A 257 6.38 -1.06 -16.23
N ASN A 258 7.41 -0.69 -16.99
CA ASN A 258 8.39 0.30 -16.52
C ASN A 258 8.04 1.69 -17.07
N LYS A 259 8.79 2.70 -16.66
CA LYS A 259 8.57 4.09 -17.11
C LYS A 259 8.57 4.23 -18.64
N ALA A 260 9.52 3.60 -19.33
CA ALA A 260 9.64 3.72 -20.79
C ALA A 260 8.43 3.12 -21.50
N THR A 261 8.02 1.92 -21.12
CA THR A 261 6.81 1.27 -21.65
C THR A 261 5.56 2.10 -21.36
N PHE A 262 5.44 2.65 -20.15
CA PHE A 262 4.32 3.53 -19.79
C PHE A 262 4.28 4.80 -20.66
N GLU A 263 5.42 5.46 -20.87
CA GLU A 263 5.51 6.67 -21.71
C GLU A 263 5.19 6.37 -23.17
N SER A 264 5.70 5.26 -23.73
CA SER A 264 5.35 4.81 -25.09
C SER A 264 3.84 4.53 -25.23
N PHE A 265 3.25 3.85 -24.25
CA PHE A 265 1.81 3.57 -24.24
C PHE A 265 0.98 4.85 -24.17
N VAL A 266 1.33 5.78 -23.28
CA VAL A 266 0.65 7.07 -23.16
C VAL A 266 0.74 7.87 -24.45
N ASN A 267 1.92 7.95 -25.07
CA ASN A 267 2.10 8.67 -26.34
C ASN A 267 1.27 8.04 -27.47
N TYR A 268 1.25 6.71 -27.55
CA TYR A 268 0.41 6.00 -28.52
C TYR A 268 -1.07 6.35 -28.35
N LEU A 269 -1.57 6.34 -27.12
CA LEU A 269 -2.97 6.65 -26.84
C LEU A 269 -3.30 8.11 -27.18
N LYS A 270 -2.42 9.06 -26.85
CA LYS A 270 -2.60 10.46 -27.24
C LYS A 270 -2.72 10.61 -28.77
N CYS A 271 -1.80 10.03 -29.54
CA CYS A 271 -1.86 10.11 -31.00
C CYS A 271 -3.08 9.42 -31.63
N LYS A 272 -3.73 8.49 -30.93
CA LYS A 272 -4.86 7.71 -31.46
C LYS A 272 -6.23 8.30 -31.09
N TYR A 273 -6.31 8.96 -29.94
CA TYR A 273 -7.57 9.43 -29.35
C TYR A 273 -7.65 10.96 -29.17
N GLU A 274 -6.57 11.71 -29.44
CA GLU A 274 -6.60 13.16 -29.72
C GLU A 274 -6.88 13.41 -31.21
#